data_AF-A0AAE8SF74-F1
#
_entry.id   AF-A0AAE8SF74-F1
#
_cell.length_a   1.000
_cell.length_b   1.000
_cell.length_c   1.000
_cell.angle_alpha   90.00
_cell.angle_beta   90.00
_cell.angle_gamma   90.00
#
_symmetry.space_group_name_H-M   'P 1'
#
loop_
_entity.id
_entity.type
_entity.pdbx_description
1 polymer ?
#
loop_
_entity_poly.entity_id
_entity_poly.type
_entity_poly.pdbx_seq_one_letter_code
_entity_poly.pdbx_strand_id
1 'polypeptide(L)'
;MPQSEFCDKINMESIGPLLETWDTLNVYCEVFKLDSFTFDDYVEALCVASEQVPIQLLDEIHCSVLKILVDSETDGGKVRINLPEVDEEDSDEEDSEDGSESPDPEPEVKPGRRATRSSLAKAEAERIAAEAAAAEKETEEETKHRAEQLLKDYDWIEHLRKRDFPNGGWERILVGLLHQLSKNERQHEVCDELLHLLAPAGVDATQETVKQRYSQLDVNQRVKALQILCMLTTETKAMRGYMEDCSETMTTYRKERIEWQRQRKQAIEDLRQLNEQKKILLPDNMPPSPPREDDEDVKMAEPDDSIMSREADGEETEDDPSARKRRRPLTAKQRKQEEEQARKKEKEKAAKAAKAPKAPAQSKQFIKLLKDIHKKEDVIKKCEDEIAVIENDLREADCPRTRVLGKDRFWNRYYWFERNGMPYGGLPDSSTASADYANGLIWVQGPDELEREGYIDLPADLQDEYKAKFNMTVPERKAMEEANTSVFNAHQWGYISEPEHVDELIKWLDPRGFNELKLRKELLAFKDKIAKHMESRKVYLSNEEEADKKEENQKRMSTRIRDKTPETPNYRSLQWENTTALEELGHLHSDPPPPPRSRKQTRKREATNDAPAPAAKSRKR
;
A
#
# COMPACT_ATOMS: atom_id res chain seq x y z
N MET A 1 -4.26 4.87 -13.19
CA MET A 1 -4.69 6.25 -12.92
C MET A 1 -6.01 6.57 -13.63
N PRO A 2 -7.18 6.19 -13.08
CA PRO A 2 -8.43 6.71 -13.61
C PRO A 2 -8.54 8.20 -13.21
N GLN A 3 -8.64 9.08 -14.21
CA GLN A 3 -9.17 10.44 -14.12
C GLN A 3 -8.66 11.32 -12.95
N SER A 4 -7.40 11.20 -12.52
CA SER A 4 -6.78 12.31 -11.78
C SER A 4 -6.27 13.32 -12.80
N GLU A 5 -6.42 14.62 -12.54
CA GLU A 5 -5.87 15.70 -13.39
C GLU A 5 -4.35 15.60 -13.60
N PHE A 6 -3.69 14.72 -12.84
CA PHE A 6 -2.25 14.55 -12.80
C PHE A 6 -1.72 13.43 -13.72
N CYS A 7 -2.59 12.59 -14.29
CA CYS A 7 -2.17 11.48 -15.17
C CYS A 7 -1.30 11.94 -16.34
N ASP A 8 -1.66 13.07 -16.95
CA ASP A 8 -0.99 13.60 -18.14
C ASP A 8 0.41 14.15 -17.84
N LYS A 9 0.75 14.36 -16.56
CA LYS A 9 2.06 14.89 -16.13
C LYS A 9 3.09 13.79 -15.87
N ILE A 10 2.65 12.52 -15.75
CA ILE A 10 3.52 11.40 -15.37
C ILE A 10 3.86 10.60 -16.62
N ASN A 11 5.15 10.53 -16.91
CA ASN A 11 5.67 9.71 -18.00
C ASN A 11 5.56 8.22 -17.65
N MET A 12 5.35 7.38 -18.67
CA MET A 12 5.22 5.93 -18.49
C MET A 12 6.44 5.31 -17.77
N GLU A 13 7.64 5.80 -18.08
CA GLU A 13 8.89 5.36 -17.44
C GLU A 13 8.94 5.64 -15.93
N SER A 14 8.22 6.65 -15.45
CA SER A 14 8.21 7.06 -14.04
C SER A 14 7.18 6.30 -13.21
N ILE A 15 6.26 5.55 -13.83
CA ILE A 15 5.23 4.78 -13.10
C ILE A 15 5.87 3.68 -12.25
N GLY A 16 6.85 2.95 -12.79
CA GLY A 16 7.56 1.92 -12.04
C GLY A 16 8.26 2.47 -10.79
N PRO A 17 9.15 3.47 -10.93
CA PRO A 17 9.77 4.17 -9.82
C PRO A 17 8.78 4.74 -8.81
N LEU A 18 7.67 5.33 -9.26
CA LEU A 18 6.62 5.91 -8.41
C LEU A 18 5.94 4.85 -7.54
N LEU A 19 5.65 3.66 -8.10
CA LEU A 19 5.10 2.54 -7.36
C LEU A 19 6.12 1.95 -6.38
N GLU A 20 7.38 1.84 -6.80
CA GLU A 20 8.48 1.33 -5.97
C GLU A 20 8.73 2.21 -4.74
N THR A 21 8.79 3.53 -4.92
CA THR A 21 8.99 4.46 -3.79
C THR A 21 7.79 4.47 -2.86
N TRP A 22 6.56 4.48 -3.40
CA TRP A 22 5.34 4.41 -2.58
C TRP A 22 5.28 3.11 -1.75
N ASP A 23 5.57 1.96 -2.37
CA ASP A 23 5.57 0.65 -1.72
C ASP A 23 6.64 0.59 -0.62
N THR A 24 7.88 1.02 -0.94
CA THR A 24 8.98 1.04 0.02
C THR A 24 8.66 1.91 1.24
N LEU A 25 8.10 3.10 1.03
CA LEU A 25 7.80 4.03 2.13
C LEU A 25 6.66 3.51 3.03
N ASN A 26 5.65 2.84 2.47
CA ASN A 26 4.53 2.31 3.26
C ASN A 26 4.85 0.96 3.93
N VAL A 27 5.57 0.05 3.26
CA VAL A 27 5.98 -1.24 3.84
C VAL A 27 6.96 -1.02 5.00
N TYR A 28 7.87 -0.06 4.86
CA TYR A 28 8.89 0.24 5.87
C TYR A 28 8.59 1.52 6.66
N CYS A 29 7.31 1.90 6.76
CA CYS A 29 6.87 3.10 7.46
C CYS A 29 7.37 3.16 8.92
N GLU A 30 7.46 2.01 9.61
CA GLU A 30 8.01 1.91 10.98
C GLU A 30 9.51 2.23 11.06
N VAL A 31 10.28 1.94 10.00
CA VAL A 31 11.71 2.28 9.93
C VAL A 31 11.85 3.78 9.70
N PHE A 32 11.04 4.34 8.80
CA PHE A 32 11.07 5.76 8.47
C PHE A 32 10.39 6.66 9.51
N LYS A 33 9.56 6.09 10.39
CA LYS A 33 8.67 6.83 11.30
C LYS A 33 7.71 7.73 10.53
N LEU A 34 7.20 7.20 9.42
CA LEU A 34 6.18 7.83 8.60
C LEU A 34 4.82 7.25 8.93
N ASP A 35 3.83 8.12 9.01
CA ASP A 35 2.44 7.70 8.94
C ASP A 35 2.12 7.14 7.53
N SER A 36 1.17 6.21 7.41
CA SER A 36 0.80 5.65 6.11
C SER A 36 0.05 6.66 5.24
N PHE A 37 0.07 6.46 3.93
CA PHE A 37 -0.61 7.34 2.99
C PHE A 37 -1.06 6.59 1.74
N THR A 38 -2.17 7.06 1.16
CA THR A 38 -2.71 6.45 -0.05
C THR A 38 -1.81 6.74 -1.26
N PHE A 39 -1.88 5.89 -2.29
CA PHE A 39 -1.15 6.13 -3.53
C PHE A 39 -1.61 7.43 -4.21
N ASP A 40 -2.90 7.76 -4.11
CA ASP A 40 -3.44 8.97 -4.72
C ASP A 40 -2.94 10.25 -4.03
N ASP A 41 -2.88 10.26 -2.69
CA ASP A 41 -2.38 11.41 -1.93
C ASP A 41 -0.87 11.61 -2.15
N TYR A 42 -0.13 10.51 -2.30
CA TYR A 42 1.29 10.55 -2.66
C TYR A 42 1.53 11.18 -4.04
N VAL A 43 0.75 10.77 -5.04
CA VAL A 43 0.85 11.33 -6.39
C VAL A 43 0.44 12.80 -6.41
N GLU A 44 -0.64 13.16 -5.73
CA GLU A 44 -1.09 14.54 -5.61
C GLU A 44 -0.02 15.42 -4.94
N ALA A 45 0.56 14.94 -3.83
CA ALA A 45 1.63 15.64 -3.13
C ALA A 45 2.82 15.94 -4.07
N LEU A 46 3.27 14.94 -4.83
CA LEU A 46 4.37 15.11 -5.77
C LEU A 46 4.04 16.03 -6.94
N CYS A 47 2.78 16.12 -7.36
CA CYS A 47 2.36 16.95 -8.49
C CYS A 47 2.05 18.41 -8.11
N VAL A 48 1.61 18.65 -6.88
CA VAL A 48 1.06 19.94 -6.44
C VAL A 48 2.06 20.74 -5.60
N ALA A 49 2.97 20.06 -4.88
CA ALA A 49 3.91 20.73 -4.00
C ALA A 49 4.68 21.83 -4.73
N SER A 50 4.65 23.02 -4.15
CA SER A 50 5.25 24.24 -4.69
C SER A 50 5.54 25.21 -3.55
N GLU A 51 6.22 26.32 -3.84
CA GLU A 51 6.53 27.32 -2.81
C GLU A 51 5.25 27.95 -2.21
N GLN A 52 4.17 28.06 -2.99
CA GLN A 52 2.88 28.57 -2.53
C GLN A 52 2.04 27.50 -1.81
N VAL A 53 2.32 26.22 -2.08
CA VAL A 53 1.59 25.07 -1.54
C VAL A 53 2.60 24.12 -0.89
N PRO A 54 3.09 24.42 0.32
CA PRO A 54 3.94 23.51 1.07
C PRO A 54 3.14 22.29 1.48
N ILE A 55 3.69 21.09 1.24
CA ILE A 55 3.02 19.82 1.51
C ILE A 55 3.87 19.04 2.51
N GLN A 56 3.32 18.85 3.71
CA GLN A 56 4.01 18.16 4.80
C GLN A 56 4.46 16.75 4.41
N LEU A 57 3.64 16.01 3.66
CA LEU A 57 3.98 14.65 3.18
C LEU A 57 5.30 14.64 2.40
N LEU A 58 5.54 15.63 1.55
CA LEU A 58 6.75 15.69 0.73
C LEU A 58 8.00 15.92 1.58
N ASP A 59 7.93 16.89 2.50
CA ASP A 59 9.05 17.23 3.39
C ASP A 59 9.37 16.07 4.34
N GLU A 60 8.35 15.44 4.92
CA GLU A 60 8.50 14.32 5.84
C GLU A 60 9.10 13.09 5.15
N ILE A 61 8.68 12.77 3.92
CA ILE A 61 9.29 11.68 3.13
C ILE A 61 10.78 11.95 2.91
N HIS A 62 11.16 13.13 2.43
CA HIS A 62 12.57 13.42 2.17
C HIS A 62 13.39 13.42 3.45
N CYS A 63 12.92 14.10 4.50
CA CYS A 63 13.64 14.19 5.76
C CYS A 63 13.76 12.84 6.46
N SER A 64 12.72 12.00 6.46
CA SER A 64 12.76 10.66 7.06
C SER A 64 13.74 9.74 6.33
N VAL A 65 13.71 9.73 5.00
CA VAL A 65 14.63 8.90 4.19
C VAL A 65 16.08 9.36 4.37
N LEU A 66 16.35 10.66 4.33
CA LEU A 66 17.69 11.22 4.57
C LEU A 66 18.23 10.86 5.96
N LYS A 67 17.38 10.88 7.00
CA LYS A 67 17.79 10.49 8.38
C LYS A 67 18.29 9.05 8.48
N ILE A 68 17.83 8.14 7.62
CA ILE A 68 18.28 6.74 7.61
C ILE A 68 19.69 6.60 7.03
N LEU A 69 20.12 7.54 6.17
CA LEU A 69 21.43 7.49 5.51
C LEU A 69 22.58 7.85 6.46
N VAL A 70 22.34 8.74 7.43
CA VAL A 70 23.35 9.21 8.39
C VAL A 70 22.72 9.37 9.76
N ASP A 71 23.34 8.78 10.79
CA ASP A 71 22.88 8.90 12.17
C ASP A 71 22.91 10.36 12.65
N SER A 72 22.09 10.68 13.66
CA SER A 72 22.14 11.99 14.30
C SER A 72 23.47 12.18 15.04
N GLU A 73 23.84 13.43 15.31
CA GLU A 73 25.00 13.73 16.16
C GLU A 73 24.89 13.03 17.54
N THR A 74 23.68 12.95 18.10
CA THR A 74 23.44 12.28 19.39
C THR A 74 23.59 10.76 19.32
N ASP A 75 23.41 10.16 18.14
CA ASP A 75 23.53 8.72 17.89
C ASP A 75 24.90 8.32 17.34
N GLY A 76 25.87 9.24 17.35
CA GLY A 76 27.26 9.00 16.94
C GLY A 76 27.60 9.39 15.50
N GLY A 77 26.66 9.95 14.73
CA GLY A 77 26.91 10.60 13.44
C GLY A 77 27.45 9.69 12.33
N LYS A 78 27.32 8.37 12.45
CA LYS A 78 27.91 7.44 11.47
C LYS A 78 27.14 7.47 10.15
N VAL A 79 27.88 7.54 9.03
CA VAL A 79 27.31 7.34 7.68
C VAL A 79 26.97 5.85 7.51
N ARG A 80 25.74 5.56 7.08
CA ARG A 80 25.17 4.20 7.00
C ARG A 80 25.16 3.61 5.60
N ILE A 81 25.58 4.39 4.61
CA ILE A 81 25.62 4.03 3.19
C ILE A 81 27.06 4.04 2.68
N ASN A 82 27.29 3.33 1.56
CA ASN A 82 28.56 3.37 0.86
C ASN A 82 28.52 4.54 -0.14
N LEU A 83 29.36 5.55 0.10
CA LEU A 83 29.49 6.68 -0.81
C LEU A 83 30.78 6.51 -1.63
N PRO A 84 30.81 6.99 -2.89
CA PRO A 84 32.05 7.09 -3.64
C PRO A 84 33.11 7.88 -2.85
N GLU A 85 34.35 7.39 -2.85
CA GLU A 85 35.49 8.12 -2.31
C GLU A 85 35.67 9.38 -3.15
N VAL A 86 35.60 10.52 -2.49
CA VAL A 86 35.99 11.80 -3.07
C VAL A 86 37.44 11.97 -2.70
N ASP A 87 38.33 11.94 -3.68
CA ASP A 87 39.66 12.50 -3.46
C ASP A 87 39.42 13.97 -3.07
N GLU A 88 39.65 14.28 -1.79
CA GLU A 88 39.80 15.67 -1.38
C GLU A 88 41.02 16.16 -2.17
N GLU A 89 40.79 16.97 -3.21
CA GLU A 89 41.88 17.64 -3.90
C GLU A 89 42.72 18.34 -2.84
N ASP A 90 43.96 17.88 -2.72
CA ASP A 90 44.93 18.26 -1.72
C ASP A 90 44.89 19.79 -1.52
N SER A 91 44.49 20.16 -0.31
CA SER A 91 44.70 21.48 0.27
C SER A 91 46.18 21.86 0.14
N ASP A 92 46.51 22.61 -0.90
CA ASP A 92 47.65 23.53 -1.05
C ASP A 92 48.80 23.30 -0.04
N GLU A 93 49.59 22.24 -0.22
CA GLU A 93 50.98 22.28 0.22
C GLU A 93 51.77 23.05 -0.85
N GLU A 94 52.05 24.31 -0.53
CA GLU A 94 53.08 25.13 -1.17
C GLU A 94 54.40 24.34 -1.23
N ASP A 95 54.69 23.67 -2.35
CA ASP A 95 56.06 23.24 -2.66
C ASP A 95 56.63 24.10 -3.78
N SER A 96 57.39 25.09 -3.33
CA SER A 96 58.19 25.99 -4.15
C SER A 96 59.42 25.26 -4.65
N GLU A 97 59.35 24.58 -5.80
CA GLU A 97 60.55 24.13 -6.51
C GLU A 97 60.87 25.02 -7.72
N ASP A 98 61.84 25.91 -7.48
CA ASP A 98 62.59 26.69 -8.44
C ASP A 98 63.39 25.76 -9.38
N GLY A 99 62.83 25.50 -10.56
CA GLY A 99 63.43 24.72 -11.63
C GLY A 99 63.69 25.56 -12.87
N SER A 100 64.73 26.38 -12.84
CA SER A 100 65.20 27.14 -14.00
C SER A 100 65.74 26.22 -15.10
N GLU A 101 65.06 26.14 -16.25
CA GLU A 101 65.70 25.74 -17.51
C GLU A 101 65.01 26.38 -18.73
N SER A 102 65.76 27.22 -19.41
CA SER A 102 65.57 27.58 -20.83
C SER A 102 66.99 27.63 -21.44
N PRO A 103 67.20 27.55 -22.77
CA PRO A 103 66.24 27.54 -23.88
C PRO A 103 66.56 26.53 -25.01
N ASP A 104 65.70 26.43 -26.03
CA ASP A 104 66.17 26.51 -27.43
C ASP A 104 65.11 27.19 -28.34
N PRO A 105 65.51 28.07 -29.30
CA PRO A 105 64.62 28.99 -29.99
C PRO A 105 64.35 28.60 -31.45
N GLU A 106 63.15 28.91 -31.96
CA GLU A 106 62.88 28.96 -33.41
C GLU A 106 61.61 29.78 -33.70
N PRO A 107 61.41 30.33 -34.92
CA PRO A 107 62.24 31.28 -35.65
C PRO A 107 61.56 32.67 -35.78
N GLU A 108 62.37 33.70 -36.01
CA GLU A 108 61.98 35.12 -36.06
C GLU A 108 60.89 35.47 -37.10
N VAL A 109 59.75 36.01 -36.63
CA VAL A 109 58.80 36.76 -37.48
C VAL A 109 59.23 38.23 -37.53
N LYS A 110 59.49 38.72 -38.74
CA LYS A 110 59.99 40.08 -39.03
C LYS A 110 59.06 41.18 -38.46
N PRO A 111 59.61 42.25 -37.86
CA PRO A 111 58.80 43.29 -37.23
C PRO A 111 58.25 44.28 -38.26
N GLY A 112 56.92 44.35 -38.34
CA GLY A 112 56.20 45.46 -38.96
C GLY A 112 56.11 46.66 -38.00
N ARG A 113 56.99 47.66 -38.21
CA ARG A 113 56.92 49.07 -37.78
C ARG A 113 56.56 49.40 -36.30
N ARG A 114 57.58 49.86 -35.56
CA ARG A 114 57.57 50.78 -34.40
C ARG A 114 56.25 50.86 -33.61
N ALA A 115 56.03 49.89 -32.72
CA ALA A 115 55.10 49.98 -31.61
C ALA A 115 55.88 50.35 -30.33
N THR A 116 55.38 51.30 -29.54
CA THR A 116 56.02 51.76 -28.29
C THR A 116 55.89 50.69 -27.20
N ARG A 117 56.88 50.59 -26.29
CA ARG A 117 56.95 49.57 -25.22
C ARG A 117 55.67 49.46 -24.36
N SER A 118 54.87 50.53 -24.26
CA SER A 118 53.58 50.51 -23.54
C SER A 118 52.44 49.82 -24.29
N SER A 119 52.49 49.78 -25.62
CA SER A 119 51.46 49.14 -26.45
C SER A 119 51.60 47.62 -26.48
N LEU A 120 52.82 47.10 -26.37
CA LEU A 120 53.09 45.67 -26.25
C LEU A 120 52.65 45.12 -24.88
N ALA A 121 52.93 45.84 -23.79
CA ALA A 121 52.50 45.44 -22.44
C ALA A 121 50.97 45.44 -22.28
N LYS A 122 50.26 46.37 -22.94
CA LYS A 122 48.79 46.39 -22.92
C LYS A 122 48.19 45.25 -23.74
N ALA A 123 48.78 44.92 -24.90
CA ALA A 123 48.34 43.80 -25.72
C ALA A 123 48.62 42.44 -25.05
N GLU A 124 49.71 42.33 -24.29
CA GLU A 124 50.03 41.12 -23.53
C GLU A 124 49.08 40.94 -22.33
N ALA A 125 48.77 42.01 -21.58
CA ALA A 125 47.77 41.97 -20.51
C ALA A 125 46.35 41.67 -21.03
N GLU A 126 45.98 42.20 -22.20
CA GLU A 126 44.69 41.92 -22.86
C GLU A 126 44.64 40.49 -23.39
N ARG A 127 45.77 39.91 -23.83
CA ARG A 127 45.86 38.50 -24.24
C ARG A 127 45.76 37.55 -23.04
N ILE A 128 46.42 37.87 -21.92
CA ILE A 128 46.31 37.10 -20.67
C ILE A 128 44.90 37.19 -20.09
N ALA A 129 44.27 38.38 -20.14
CA ALA A 129 42.87 38.54 -19.72
C ALA A 129 41.90 37.79 -20.65
N ALA A 130 42.16 37.75 -21.95
CA ALA A 130 41.36 36.98 -22.90
C ALA A 130 41.57 35.47 -22.75
N GLU A 131 42.78 35.02 -22.40
CA GLU A 131 43.10 33.62 -22.12
C GLU A 131 42.51 33.17 -20.77
N ALA A 132 42.56 34.01 -19.74
CA ALA A 132 41.87 33.77 -18.47
C ALA A 132 40.34 33.77 -18.64
N ALA A 133 39.77 34.69 -19.43
CA ALA A 133 38.35 34.69 -19.73
C ALA A 133 37.92 33.56 -20.69
N ALA A 134 38.84 32.99 -21.47
CA ALA A 134 38.61 31.80 -22.28
C ALA A 134 38.70 30.53 -21.42
N ALA A 135 39.64 30.45 -20.49
CA ALA A 135 39.76 29.37 -19.50
C ALA A 135 38.59 29.39 -18.49
N GLU A 136 38.12 30.57 -18.06
CA GLU A 136 36.87 30.70 -17.28
C GLU A 136 35.66 30.24 -18.09
N LYS A 137 35.63 30.49 -19.41
CA LYS A 137 34.54 29.99 -20.27
C LYS A 137 34.65 28.50 -20.55
N GLU A 138 35.85 27.95 -20.71
CA GLU A 138 36.06 26.51 -20.86
C GLU A 138 35.71 25.77 -19.56
N THR A 139 36.05 26.32 -18.39
CA THR A 139 35.64 25.74 -17.08
C THR A 139 34.14 25.91 -16.78
N GLU A 140 33.52 27.02 -17.23
CA GLU A 140 32.06 27.19 -17.24
C GLU A 140 31.34 26.27 -18.25
N GLU A 141 32.00 25.90 -19.36
CA GLU A 141 31.48 24.96 -20.35
C GLU A 141 31.70 23.48 -19.94
N GLU A 142 32.71 23.18 -19.12
CA GLU A 142 33.02 21.81 -18.64
C GLU A 142 32.09 21.33 -17.51
N THR A 143 31.58 22.22 -16.66
CA THR A 143 30.64 21.84 -15.59
C THR A 143 29.19 22.23 -15.95
N LYS A 144 28.38 21.26 -16.37
CA LYS A 144 26.96 21.48 -16.72
C LYS A 144 26.11 22.05 -15.57
N HIS A 145 26.60 22.00 -14.33
CA HIS A 145 25.91 22.41 -13.12
C HIS A 145 26.87 23.05 -12.10
N ARG A 146 26.35 23.93 -11.23
CA ARG A 146 27.13 24.64 -10.19
C ARG A 146 27.06 23.95 -8.81
N ALA A 147 26.83 22.63 -8.78
CA ALA A 147 26.73 21.88 -7.54
C ALA A 147 28.00 21.98 -6.68
N GLU A 148 29.18 21.91 -7.31
CA GLU A 148 30.46 22.05 -6.63
C GLU A 148 30.63 23.45 -5.99
N GLN A 149 30.25 24.51 -6.70
CA GLN A 149 30.25 25.87 -6.16
C GLN A 149 29.31 26.03 -4.95
N LEU A 150 28.14 25.39 -4.96
CA LEU A 150 27.20 25.39 -3.83
C LEU A 150 27.77 24.68 -2.58
N LEU A 151 28.64 23.70 -2.80
CA LEU A 151 29.13 22.76 -1.78
C LEU A 151 30.55 23.10 -1.28
N LYS A 152 31.26 24.05 -1.91
CA LYS A 152 32.67 24.39 -1.60
C LYS A 152 32.97 24.56 -0.10
N ASP A 153 32.08 25.19 0.65
CA ASP A 153 32.22 25.40 2.10
C ASP A 153 31.08 24.72 2.90
N TYR A 154 30.51 23.65 2.37
CA TYR A 154 29.32 23.00 2.94
C TYR A 154 29.45 21.48 2.98
N ASP A 155 29.68 20.94 4.18
CA ASP A 155 29.62 19.51 4.43
C ASP A 155 28.17 19.06 4.65
N TRP A 156 27.57 18.52 3.58
CA TRP A 156 26.20 18.01 3.63
C TRP A 156 26.01 16.89 4.67
N ILE A 157 27.05 16.10 4.97
CA ILE A 157 26.99 15.03 5.98
C ILE A 157 26.90 15.65 7.37
N GLU A 158 27.69 16.68 7.66
CA GLU A 158 27.62 17.38 8.95
C GLU A 158 26.25 18.06 9.16
N HIS A 159 25.71 18.72 8.14
CA HIS A 159 24.37 19.31 8.21
C HIS A 159 23.27 18.25 8.36
N LEU A 160 23.42 17.10 7.70
CA LEU A 160 22.51 15.98 7.89
C LEU A 160 22.60 15.40 9.31
N ARG A 161 23.79 15.28 9.91
CA ARG A 161 23.97 14.85 11.32
C ARG A 161 23.27 15.79 12.30
N LYS A 162 23.33 17.09 12.05
CA LYS A 162 22.68 18.15 12.84
C LYS A 162 21.17 18.25 12.61
N ARG A 163 20.64 17.56 11.59
CA ARG A 163 19.22 17.62 11.18
C ARG A 163 18.80 19.03 10.76
N ASP A 164 19.68 19.71 10.02
CA ASP A 164 19.45 21.06 9.49
C ASP A 164 18.57 21.01 8.22
N PHE A 165 17.30 20.66 8.41
CA PHE A 165 16.30 20.52 7.34
C PHE A 165 15.48 21.78 7.02
N PRO A 166 15.14 22.67 7.97
CA PRO A 166 14.28 23.81 7.70
C PRO A 166 14.82 24.74 6.59
N ASN A 167 13.89 25.47 5.95
CA ASN A 167 14.21 26.57 5.03
C ASN A 167 15.10 26.20 3.82
N GLY A 168 14.90 25.05 3.19
CA GLY A 168 15.73 24.63 2.05
C GLY A 168 16.93 23.77 2.43
N GLY A 169 17.07 23.41 3.72
CA GLY A 169 18.21 22.68 4.24
C GLY A 169 18.26 21.24 3.72
N TRP A 170 17.12 20.54 3.72
CA TRP A 170 17.06 19.16 3.22
C TRP A 170 17.29 19.10 1.70
N GLU A 171 16.84 20.10 0.94
CA GLU A 171 17.06 20.19 -0.50
C GLU A 171 18.53 20.44 -0.83
N ARG A 172 19.22 21.26 -0.02
CA ARG A 172 20.67 21.47 -0.16
C ARG A 172 21.45 20.19 0.20
N ILE A 173 21.04 19.48 1.24
CA ILE A 173 21.59 18.16 1.60
C ILE A 173 21.41 17.17 0.45
N LEU A 174 20.23 17.16 -0.19
CA LEU A 174 19.95 16.32 -1.35
C LEU A 174 20.90 16.61 -2.51
N VAL A 175 21.17 17.88 -2.82
CA VAL A 175 22.16 18.26 -3.85
C VAL A 175 23.55 17.76 -3.49
N GLY A 176 23.96 17.88 -2.22
CA GLY A 176 25.23 17.33 -1.71
C GLY A 176 25.36 15.83 -1.95
N LEU A 177 24.32 15.08 -1.60
CA LEU A 177 24.27 13.64 -1.82
C LEU A 177 24.30 13.29 -3.31
N LEU A 178 23.49 13.95 -4.15
CA LEU A 178 23.45 13.69 -5.59
C LEU A 178 24.80 13.98 -6.27
N HIS A 179 25.49 15.05 -5.85
CA HIS A 179 26.83 15.39 -6.35
C HIS A 179 27.88 14.35 -5.94
N GLN A 180 27.78 13.79 -4.74
CA GLN A 180 28.69 12.71 -4.35
C GLN A 180 28.39 11.40 -5.09
N LEU A 181 27.12 11.09 -5.35
CA LEU A 181 26.72 9.90 -6.10
C LEU A 181 27.01 10.02 -7.61
N SER A 182 27.05 11.22 -8.18
CA SER A 182 27.38 11.42 -9.59
C SER A 182 28.82 11.05 -9.94
N LYS A 183 29.69 10.90 -8.93
CA LYS A 183 31.06 10.38 -9.10
C LYS A 183 31.12 8.88 -9.36
N ASN A 184 30.01 8.16 -9.17
CA ASN A 184 29.88 6.75 -9.52
C ASN A 184 29.41 6.61 -10.98
N GLU A 185 30.14 5.87 -11.80
CA GLU A 185 29.82 5.65 -13.23
C GLU A 185 28.38 5.18 -13.46
N ARG A 186 27.82 4.37 -12.55
CA ARG A 186 26.45 3.82 -12.71
C ARG A 186 25.33 4.83 -12.49
N GLN A 187 25.58 5.83 -11.65
CA GLN A 187 24.57 6.81 -11.24
C GLN A 187 24.84 8.20 -11.83
N HIS A 188 25.99 8.37 -12.49
CA HIS A 188 26.46 9.63 -13.07
C HIS A 188 25.39 10.32 -13.91
N GLU A 189 24.85 9.66 -14.92
CA GLU A 189 23.89 10.27 -15.86
C GLU A 189 22.63 10.78 -15.15
N VAL A 190 22.02 9.95 -14.30
CA VAL A 190 20.78 10.31 -13.60
C VAL A 190 21.02 11.41 -12.57
N CYS A 191 22.15 11.38 -11.85
CA CYS A 191 22.49 12.43 -10.90
C CYS A 191 22.85 13.75 -11.61
N ASP A 192 23.62 13.71 -12.71
CA ASP A 192 23.97 14.90 -13.51
C ASP A 192 22.72 15.59 -14.08
N GLU A 193 21.76 14.81 -14.60
CA GLU A 193 20.45 15.32 -15.04
C GLU A 193 19.72 16.09 -13.92
N LEU A 194 19.64 15.51 -12.71
CA LEU A 194 18.97 16.14 -11.57
C LEU A 194 19.73 17.38 -11.06
N LEU A 195 21.06 17.32 -11.01
CA LEU A 195 21.90 18.43 -10.58
C LEU A 195 21.82 19.61 -11.54
N HIS A 196 21.70 19.36 -12.86
CA HIS A 196 21.49 20.41 -13.85
C HIS A 196 20.18 21.18 -13.62
N LEU A 197 19.14 20.51 -13.15
CA LEU A 197 17.85 21.13 -12.83
C LEU A 197 17.86 21.86 -11.48
N LEU A 198 18.55 21.32 -10.48
CA LEU A 198 18.61 21.87 -9.12
C LEU A 198 19.60 23.02 -8.97
N ALA A 199 20.76 22.94 -9.63
CA ALA A 199 21.85 23.92 -9.58
C ALA A 199 22.36 24.26 -11.00
N PRO A 200 21.54 24.94 -11.83
CA PRO A 200 21.91 25.25 -13.22
C PRO A 200 23.09 26.24 -13.30
N ALA A 201 23.92 26.10 -14.34
CA ALA A 201 25.11 26.92 -14.56
C ALA A 201 24.86 28.42 -14.80
N GLY A 202 23.61 28.85 -15.02
CA GLY A 202 23.27 30.26 -15.30
C GLY A 202 22.79 31.08 -14.09
N VAL A 203 22.68 30.49 -12.90
CA VAL A 203 22.11 31.14 -11.70
C VAL A 203 23.07 30.99 -10.52
N ASP A 204 23.06 31.96 -9.60
CA ASP A 204 23.84 31.87 -8.36
C ASP A 204 23.38 30.66 -7.53
N ALA A 205 24.32 29.79 -7.20
CA ALA A 205 24.04 28.56 -6.48
C ALA A 205 23.88 28.86 -4.98
N THR A 206 22.65 29.14 -4.54
CA THR A 206 22.30 29.40 -3.14
C THR A 206 21.24 28.42 -2.63
N GLN A 207 21.11 28.29 -1.30
CA GLN A 207 20.09 27.45 -0.67
C GLN A 207 18.66 27.85 -1.08
N GLU A 208 18.38 29.17 -1.17
CA GLU A 208 17.08 29.67 -1.62
C GLU A 208 16.80 29.29 -3.08
N THR A 209 17.83 29.37 -3.94
CA THR A 209 17.73 28.94 -5.33
C THR A 209 17.39 27.46 -5.43
N VAL A 210 18.08 26.59 -4.69
CA VAL A 210 17.80 25.14 -4.70
C VAL A 210 16.38 24.84 -4.24
N LYS A 211 15.91 25.49 -3.16
CA LYS A 211 14.53 25.37 -2.67
C LYS A 211 13.50 25.74 -3.75
N GLN A 212 13.71 26.87 -4.43
CA GLN A 212 12.83 27.32 -5.51
C GLN A 212 12.87 26.37 -6.71
N ARG A 213 14.04 25.86 -7.08
CA ARG A 213 14.21 24.91 -8.18
C ARG A 213 13.56 23.57 -7.88
N TYR A 214 13.76 23.03 -6.69
CA TYR A 214 13.08 21.80 -6.28
C TYR A 214 11.54 21.96 -6.33
N SER A 215 11.03 23.11 -5.87
CA SER A 215 9.60 23.44 -5.94
C SER A 215 9.06 23.54 -7.38
N GLN A 216 9.92 23.75 -8.37
CA GLN A 216 9.57 23.81 -9.80
C GLN A 216 9.78 22.49 -10.56
N LEU A 217 10.43 21.50 -9.94
CA LEU A 217 10.61 20.18 -10.57
C LEU A 217 9.28 19.52 -10.88
N ASP A 218 9.21 18.83 -12.01
CA ASP A 218 8.05 18.01 -12.32
C ASP A 218 8.09 16.68 -11.53
N VAL A 219 6.94 16.01 -11.50
CA VAL A 219 6.75 14.76 -10.77
C VAL A 219 7.75 13.68 -11.17
N ASN A 220 8.14 13.60 -12.44
CA ASN A 220 9.05 12.58 -12.95
C ASN A 220 10.45 12.76 -12.37
N GLN A 221 10.95 13.98 -12.25
CA GLN A 221 12.27 14.22 -11.63
C GLN A 221 12.23 14.07 -10.10
N ARG A 222 11.13 14.48 -9.45
CA ARG A 222 10.95 14.25 -8.00
C ARG A 222 10.96 12.77 -7.66
N VAL A 223 10.26 11.96 -8.46
CA VAL A 223 10.24 10.50 -8.31
C VAL A 223 11.62 9.89 -8.56
N LYS A 224 12.36 10.33 -9.61
CA LYS A 224 13.75 9.88 -9.84
C LYS A 224 14.64 10.15 -8.62
N ALA A 225 14.57 11.35 -8.05
CA ALA A 225 15.33 11.70 -6.85
C ALA A 225 14.95 10.83 -5.65
N LEU A 226 13.64 10.62 -5.42
CA LEU A 226 13.15 9.75 -4.35
C LEU A 226 13.53 8.28 -4.53
N GLN A 227 13.55 7.77 -5.77
CA GLN A 227 13.95 6.40 -6.06
C GLN A 227 15.43 6.18 -5.69
N ILE A 228 16.32 7.10 -6.06
CA ILE A 228 17.74 7.05 -5.66
C ILE A 228 17.85 6.99 -4.14
N LEU A 229 17.14 7.88 -3.43
CA LEU A 229 17.14 7.91 -1.98
C LEU A 229 16.64 6.59 -1.36
N CYS A 230 15.51 6.07 -1.83
CA CYS A 230 14.95 4.80 -1.33
C CYS A 230 15.90 3.64 -1.56
N MET A 231 16.51 3.54 -2.75
CA MET A 231 17.48 2.49 -3.07
C MET A 231 18.66 2.48 -2.08
N LEU A 232 19.21 3.64 -1.73
CA LEU A 232 20.30 3.75 -0.76
C LEU A 232 19.89 3.24 0.63
N THR A 233 18.64 3.45 1.04
CA THR A 233 18.18 2.98 2.36
C THR A 233 18.12 1.46 2.46
N THR A 234 17.88 0.75 1.35
CA THR A 234 17.81 -0.72 1.34
C THR A 234 19.14 -1.38 1.73
N GLU A 235 20.26 -0.70 1.51
CA GLU A 235 21.60 -1.19 1.87
C GLU A 235 21.93 -1.00 3.36
N THR A 236 21.16 -0.18 4.05
CA THR A 236 21.44 0.19 5.45
C THR A 236 21.17 -0.97 6.41
N LYS A 237 21.81 -0.89 7.58
CA LYS A 237 21.56 -1.87 8.66
C LYS A 237 20.19 -1.72 9.29
N ALA A 238 19.60 -0.52 9.28
CA ALA A 238 18.27 -0.29 9.80
C ALA A 238 17.23 -1.10 9.02
N MET A 239 17.27 -0.99 7.69
CA MET A 239 16.35 -1.74 6.82
C MET A 239 16.58 -3.26 6.89
N ARG A 240 17.84 -3.70 6.86
CA ARG A 240 18.18 -5.12 7.00
C ARG A 240 17.78 -5.71 8.35
N GLY A 241 18.02 -4.98 9.44
CA GLY A 241 17.61 -5.38 10.78
C GLY A 241 16.10 -5.52 10.89
N TYR A 242 15.34 -4.57 10.34
CA TYR A 242 13.88 -4.66 10.31
C TYR A 242 13.38 -5.90 9.55
N MET A 243 13.95 -6.21 8.38
CA MET A 243 13.61 -7.42 7.63
C MET A 243 13.91 -8.71 8.40
N GLU A 244 15.00 -8.72 9.19
CA GLU A 244 15.36 -9.82 10.09
C GLU A 244 14.33 -9.95 11.23
N ASP A 245 13.96 -8.85 11.90
CA ASP A 245 12.97 -8.81 12.98
C ASP A 245 11.59 -9.28 12.50
N CYS A 246 11.14 -8.84 11.32
CA CYS A 246 9.91 -9.33 10.68
C CYS A 246 9.99 -10.83 10.36
N SER A 247 11.16 -11.33 9.96
CA SER A 247 11.38 -12.75 9.68
C SER A 247 11.34 -13.62 10.95
N GLU A 248 11.86 -13.11 12.06
CA GLU A 248 11.74 -13.74 13.37
C GLU A 248 10.28 -13.77 13.84
N THR A 249 9.57 -12.66 13.68
CA THR A 249 8.13 -12.52 14.01
C THR A 249 7.27 -13.45 13.15
N MET A 250 7.56 -13.61 11.86
CA MET A 250 6.91 -14.63 11.03
C MET A 250 7.12 -16.05 11.58
N THR A 251 8.28 -16.33 12.17
CA THR A 251 8.57 -17.64 12.75
C THR A 251 7.77 -17.88 14.04
N THR A 252 7.51 -16.85 14.84
CA THR A 252 6.62 -16.97 16.01
C THR A 252 5.17 -17.18 15.57
N TYR A 253 4.65 -16.36 14.66
CA TYR A 253 3.30 -16.51 14.10
C TYR A 253 3.08 -17.89 13.45
N ARG A 254 4.06 -18.44 12.73
CA ARG A 254 3.96 -19.81 12.18
C ARG A 254 3.78 -20.86 13.27
N LYS A 255 4.45 -20.72 14.43
CA LYS A 255 4.31 -21.64 15.57
C LYS A 255 2.93 -21.50 16.20
N GLU A 256 2.46 -20.27 16.41
CA GLU A 256 1.14 -19.97 16.96
C GLU A 256 0.02 -20.49 16.06
N ARG A 257 0.13 -20.29 14.74
CA ARG A 257 -0.81 -20.84 13.75
C ARG A 257 -0.89 -22.36 13.86
N ILE A 258 0.23 -23.06 13.99
CA ILE A 258 0.25 -24.53 14.14
C ILE A 258 -0.46 -24.97 15.43
N GLU A 259 -0.27 -24.24 16.53
CA GLU A 259 -0.93 -24.54 17.79
C GLU A 259 -2.45 -24.33 17.70
N TRP A 260 -2.91 -23.22 17.12
CA TRP A 260 -4.34 -23.00 16.86
C TRP A 260 -4.94 -24.02 15.89
N GLN A 261 -4.21 -24.42 14.85
CA GLN A 261 -4.63 -25.50 13.94
C GLN A 261 -4.75 -26.84 14.66
N ARG A 262 -3.86 -27.14 15.61
CA ARG A 262 -3.95 -28.33 16.45
C ARG A 262 -5.17 -28.27 17.37
N GLN A 263 -5.42 -27.14 18.01
CA GLN A 263 -6.60 -26.93 18.86
C GLN A 263 -7.90 -27.06 18.07
N ARG A 264 -7.96 -26.45 16.87
CA ARG A 264 -9.08 -26.61 15.93
C ARG A 264 -9.32 -28.07 15.58
N LYS A 265 -8.27 -28.82 15.22
CA LYS A 265 -8.38 -30.24 14.88
C LYS A 265 -8.88 -31.08 16.06
N GLN A 266 -8.40 -30.81 17.27
CA GLN A 266 -8.89 -31.47 18.48
C GLN A 266 -10.37 -31.14 18.75
N ALA A 267 -10.77 -29.88 18.61
CA ALA A 267 -12.15 -29.45 18.79
C ALA A 267 -13.10 -30.07 17.76
N ILE A 268 -12.67 -30.24 16.50
CA ILE A 268 -13.42 -30.94 15.45
C ILE A 268 -13.61 -32.42 15.79
N GLU A 269 -12.57 -33.10 16.28
CA GLU A 269 -12.67 -34.51 16.67
C GLU A 269 -13.59 -34.69 17.90
N ASP A 270 -13.48 -33.81 18.90
CA ASP A 270 -14.41 -33.82 20.04
C ASP A 270 -15.86 -33.58 19.59
N LEU A 271 -16.08 -32.64 18.66
CA LEU A 271 -17.40 -32.37 18.09
C LEU A 271 -17.94 -33.57 17.31
N ARG A 272 -17.08 -34.30 16.59
CA ARG A 272 -17.45 -35.54 15.90
C ARG A 272 -17.95 -36.59 16.90
N GLN A 273 -17.24 -36.77 18.02
CA GLN A 273 -17.65 -37.70 19.08
C GLN A 273 -18.98 -37.28 19.73
N LEU A 274 -19.19 -35.99 19.98
CA LEU A 274 -20.47 -35.49 20.51
C LEU A 274 -21.63 -35.66 19.51
N ASN A 275 -21.37 -35.49 18.20
CA ASN A 275 -22.36 -35.74 17.16
C ASN A 275 -22.70 -37.23 17.00
N GLU A 276 -21.73 -38.13 17.19
CA GLU A 276 -21.97 -39.56 17.25
C GLU A 276 -22.84 -39.94 18.47
N GLN A 277 -22.53 -39.39 19.65
CA GLN A 277 -23.38 -39.53 20.84
C GLN A 277 -24.80 -38.98 20.61
N LYS A 278 -24.92 -37.88 19.86
CA LYS A 278 -26.22 -37.29 19.49
C LYS A 278 -27.00 -38.27 18.63
N LYS A 279 -26.36 -38.89 17.64
CA LYS A 279 -26.97 -39.90 16.77
C LYS A 279 -27.42 -41.15 17.54
N ILE A 280 -26.65 -41.59 18.53
CA ILE A 280 -27.00 -42.74 19.39
C ILE A 280 -28.22 -42.43 20.28
N LEU A 281 -28.35 -41.18 20.73
CA LEU A 281 -29.48 -40.73 21.56
C LEU A 281 -30.72 -40.30 20.76
N LEU A 282 -30.67 -40.31 19.43
CA LEU A 282 -31.86 -40.09 18.59
C LEU A 282 -32.77 -41.35 18.62
N PRO A 283 -34.08 -41.20 18.91
CA PRO A 283 -35.00 -42.33 19.11
C PRO A 283 -35.20 -43.31 17.93
N ASP A 284 -34.71 -43.02 16.72
CA ASP A 284 -34.93 -43.85 15.52
C ASP A 284 -33.94 -45.02 15.35
N ASN A 285 -33.03 -45.25 16.31
CA ASN A 285 -31.99 -46.28 16.19
C ASN A 285 -31.82 -47.18 17.42
N MET A 286 -32.85 -47.34 18.26
CA MET A 286 -32.87 -48.38 19.30
C MET A 286 -33.25 -49.74 18.69
N PRO A 287 -32.46 -50.82 18.90
CA PRO A 287 -32.87 -52.16 18.48
C PRO A 287 -34.15 -52.60 19.24
N PRO A 288 -35.06 -53.35 18.58
CA PRO A 288 -36.29 -53.80 19.23
C PRO A 288 -35.93 -54.71 20.42
N SER A 289 -36.44 -54.36 21.60
CA SER A 289 -36.32 -55.18 22.81
C SER A 289 -37.13 -56.49 22.66
N PRO A 290 -36.73 -57.59 23.34
CA PRO A 290 -37.12 -58.96 22.98
C PRO A 290 -38.61 -59.26 23.23
N PRO A 291 -39.18 -60.25 22.51
CA PRO A 291 -40.63 -60.46 22.46
C PRO A 291 -41.19 -61.01 23.78
N ARG A 292 -42.38 -60.55 24.14
CA ARG A 292 -43.27 -61.23 25.09
C ARG A 292 -44.38 -61.92 24.28
N GLU A 293 -44.36 -63.25 24.25
CA GLU A 293 -45.48 -64.16 23.98
C GLU A 293 -46.62 -63.86 24.98
N ASP A 294 -47.92 -63.98 24.73
CA ASP A 294 -48.80 -64.23 23.58
C ASP A 294 -50.18 -63.64 23.96
N ASP A 295 -50.95 -63.16 22.97
CA ASP A 295 -52.37 -63.55 22.82
C ASP A 295 -52.96 -62.92 21.53
N GLU A 296 -53.17 -63.83 20.57
CA GLU A 296 -54.21 -63.90 19.54
C GLU A 296 -54.62 -62.66 18.71
N ASP A 297 -54.02 -62.59 17.51
CA ASP A 297 -54.69 -62.76 16.20
C ASP A 297 -55.88 -61.83 15.83
N VAL A 298 -55.63 -60.84 14.95
CA VAL A 298 -56.42 -60.63 13.71
C VAL A 298 -55.51 -60.06 12.61
N LYS A 299 -55.44 -60.82 11.52
CA LYS A 299 -54.65 -60.60 10.31
C LYS A 299 -55.19 -59.51 9.35
N MET A 300 -54.28 -59.15 8.44
CA MET A 300 -54.43 -58.69 7.05
C MET A 300 -54.45 -57.16 6.86
N ALA A 301 -53.64 -56.54 5.99
CA ALA A 301 -52.68 -57.02 4.99
C ALA A 301 -51.74 -55.87 4.60
N GLU A 302 -50.47 -56.17 4.33
CA GLU A 302 -49.65 -55.45 3.34
C GLU A 302 -49.81 -56.16 1.97
N PRO A 303 -49.47 -55.55 0.81
CA PRO A 303 -48.07 -55.27 0.40
C PRO A 303 -47.88 -53.84 -0.14
N ASP A 304 -46.74 -53.21 0.14
CA ASP A 304 -45.55 -53.10 -0.73
C ASP A 304 -45.62 -51.92 -1.71
N ASP A 305 -44.73 -50.95 -1.53
CA ASP A 305 -43.74 -50.64 -2.56
C ASP A 305 -42.75 -49.60 -2.02
N SER A 306 -41.56 -50.09 -1.68
CA SER A 306 -40.35 -49.30 -1.73
C SER A 306 -39.94 -49.10 -3.19
N ILE A 307 -39.79 -47.86 -3.66
CA ILE A 307 -38.73 -47.50 -4.61
C ILE A 307 -38.31 -46.05 -4.40
N MET A 308 -36.99 -45.93 -4.27
CA MET A 308 -36.20 -44.73 -4.13
C MET A 308 -36.12 -43.93 -5.43
N SER A 309 -35.78 -42.65 -5.23
CA SER A 309 -34.79 -41.87 -6.00
C SER A 309 -35.26 -40.94 -7.13
N ARG A 310 -34.79 -39.69 -6.94
CA ARG A 310 -34.09 -38.80 -7.87
C ARG A 310 -34.87 -37.95 -8.88
N GLU A 311 -34.74 -36.65 -8.61
CA GLU A 311 -34.27 -35.59 -9.50
C GLU A 311 -35.09 -35.18 -10.73
N ALA A 312 -35.15 -33.85 -10.83
CA ALA A 312 -35.08 -33.03 -12.03
C ALA A 312 -36.36 -32.82 -12.86
N ASP A 313 -36.86 -31.59 -12.69
CA ASP A 313 -36.87 -30.55 -13.73
C ASP A 313 -37.80 -30.68 -14.94
N GLY A 314 -38.36 -29.53 -15.34
CA GLY A 314 -38.92 -29.34 -16.67
C GLY A 314 -40.41 -29.03 -16.76
N GLU A 315 -40.70 -27.73 -16.87
CA GLU A 315 -41.65 -27.09 -17.81
C GLU A 315 -43.16 -27.40 -17.69
N GLU A 316 -43.94 -26.40 -17.25
CA GLU A 316 -44.78 -25.52 -18.09
C GLU A 316 -46.03 -26.21 -18.67
N THR A 317 -47.21 -25.86 -18.16
CA THR A 317 -48.28 -25.18 -18.93
C THR A 317 -49.51 -24.86 -18.08
N GLU A 318 -49.78 -23.56 -17.99
CA GLU A 318 -51.05 -22.82 -18.15
C GLU A 318 -52.41 -23.25 -17.54
N ASP A 319 -53.00 -22.26 -16.86
CA ASP A 319 -54.39 -21.73 -16.91
C ASP A 319 -55.61 -22.37 -16.21
N ASP A 320 -55.92 -21.74 -15.06
CA ASP A 320 -57.19 -21.05 -14.69
C ASP A 320 -58.50 -21.88 -14.41
N PRO A 321 -59.63 -21.28 -13.96
CA PRO A 321 -60.10 -21.37 -12.58
C PRO A 321 -61.53 -21.91 -12.44
N SER A 322 -61.98 -22.17 -11.21
CA SER A 322 -63.27 -21.69 -10.66
C SER A 322 -63.80 -22.59 -9.54
N ALA A 323 -64.23 -21.95 -8.44
CA ALA A 323 -65.54 -22.15 -7.80
C ALA A 323 -65.50 -21.69 -6.33
N ARG A 324 -65.86 -20.41 -6.11
CA ARG A 324 -66.27 -19.90 -4.80
C ARG A 324 -67.55 -20.61 -4.34
N LYS A 325 -67.55 -21.24 -3.15
CA LYS A 325 -68.78 -21.49 -2.36
C LYS A 325 -68.72 -20.81 -1.00
N ARG A 326 -69.67 -19.89 -0.81
CA ARG A 326 -69.91 -19.05 0.38
C ARG A 326 -70.27 -19.89 1.61
N ARG A 327 -69.62 -19.66 2.75
CA ARG A 327 -70.01 -20.20 4.08
C ARG A 327 -71.05 -19.28 4.75
N ARG A 328 -72.09 -19.88 5.36
CA ARG A 328 -73.10 -19.18 6.18
C ARG A 328 -72.56 -18.91 7.60
N PRO A 329 -73.04 -17.87 8.32
CA PRO A 329 -72.56 -17.56 9.67
C PRO A 329 -73.22 -18.44 10.73
N LEU A 330 -72.41 -18.98 11.66
CA LEU A 330 -72.85 -19.73 12.84
C LEU A 330 -73.42 -18.80 13.93
N THR A 331 -74.39 -19.28 14.71
CA THR A 331 -75.10 -18.48 15.71
C THR A 331 -74.30 -18.31 17.01
N ALA A 332 -74.53 -17.20 17.74
CA ALA A 332 -73.75 -16.79 18.92
C ALA A 332 -73.70 -17.83 20.07
N LYS A 333 -74.67 -18.75 20.14
CA LYS A 333 -74.72 -19.81 21.16
C LYS A 333 -73.72 -20.94 20.90
N GLN A 334 -73.39 -21.20 19.63
CA GLN A 334 -72.40 -22.21 19.21
C GLN A 334 -70.96 -21.73 19.41
N ARG A 335 -70.68 -20.44 19.14
CA ARG A 335 -69.37 -19.82 19.40
C ARG A 335 -69.00 -19.85 20.88
N LYS A 336 -69.96 -19.60 21.77
CA LYS A 336 -69.73 -19.61 23.23
C LYS A 336 -69.45 -21.02 23.78
N GLN A 337 -70.02 -22.06 23.16
CA GLN A 337 -69.73 -23.46 23.50
C GLN A 337 -68.38 -23.94 22.96
N GLU A 338 -67.99 -23.53 21.75
CA GLU A 338 -66.65 -23.80 21.21
C GLU A 338 -65.55 -23.12 22.02
N GLU A 339 -65.76 -21.87 22.46
CA GLU A 339 -64.80 -21.12 23.28
C GLU A 339 -64.67 -21.71 24.70
N GLU A 340 -65.78 -22.15 25.30
CA GLU A 340 -65.75 -22.84 26.60
C GLU A 340 -65.11 -24.24 26.51
N GLN A 341 -65.32 -24.97 25.40
CA GLN A 341 -64.64 -26.24 25.13
C GLN A 341 -63.15 -26.05 24.80
N ALA A 342 -62.77 -24.99 24.08
CA ALA A 342 -61.38 -24.64 23.82
C ALA A 342 -60.66 -24.31 25.14
N ARG A 343 -61.29 -23.52 26.01
CA ARG A 343 -60.75 -23.15 27.32
C ARG A 343 -60.72 -24.32 28.31
N LYS A 344 -61.65 -25.28 28.21
CA LYS A 344 -61.57 -26.56 28.95
C LYS A 344 -60.44 -27.45 28.41
N LYS A 345 -60.26 -27.57 27.09
CA LYS A 345 -59.14 -28.30 26.47
C LYS A 345 -57.79 -27.65 26.78
N GLU A 346 -57.72 -26.33 26.87
CA GLU A 346 -56.52 -25.58 27.22
C GLU A 346 -56.17 -25.73 28.70
N LYS A 347 -57.17 -25.68 29.60
CA LYS A 347 -56.98 -26.01 31.03
C LYS A 347 -56.64 -27.48 31.26
N GLU A 348 -57.17 -28.39 30.45
CA GLU A 348 -56.84 -29.82 30.53
C GLU A 348 -55.43 -30.10 29.97
N LYS A 349 -55.00 -29.40 28.91
CA LYS A 349 -53.61 -29.40 28.43
C LYS A 349 -52.64 -28.79 29.45
N ALA A 350 -53.02 -27.70 30.13
CA ALA A 350 -52.23 -27.10 31.20
C ALA A 350 -52.16 -28.00 32.45
N ALA A 351 -53.24 -28.69 32.80
CA ALA A 351 -53.26 -29.67 33.90
C ALA A 351 -52.48 -30.96 33.55
N LYS A 352 -52.45 -31.37 32.27
CA LYS A 352 -51.62 -32.47 31.75
C LYS A 352 -50.14 -32.08 31.64
N ALA A 353 -49.81 -30.82 31.37
CA ALA A 353 -48.44 -30.29 31.41
C ALA A 353 -47.89 -30.15 32.85
N ALA A 354 -48.76 -29.85 33.83
CA ALA A 354 -48.38 -29.74 35.24
C ALA A 354 -48.29 -31.08 36.00
N LYS A 355 -48.79 -32.18 35.41
CA LYS A 355 -48.73 -33.54 35.97
C LYS A 355 -47.92 -34.53 35.12
N ALA A 356 -46.96 -34.04 34.35
CA ALA A 356 -45.92 -34.89 33.77
C ALA A 356 -44.85 -35.15 34.84
N PRO A 357 -44.51 -36.42 35.15
CA PRO A 357 -43.34 -36.71 35.97
C PRO A 357 -42.09 -36.18 35.26
N LYS A 358 -41.08 -35.78 36.03
CA LYS A 358 -39.76 -35.27 35.59
C LYS A 358 -39.39 -35.79 34.19
N ALA A 359 -39.14 -34.88 33.24
CA ALA A 359 -38.62 -35.21 31.91
C ALA A 359 -37.61 -36.38 31.99
N PRO A 360 -37.71 -37.40 31.13
CA PRO A 360 -36.84 -38.57 31.22
C PRO A 360 -35.39 -38.09 31.25
N ALA A 361 -34.54 -38.71 32.07
CA ALA A 361 -33.14 -38.28 32.24
C ALA A 361 -32.41 -38.11 30.88
N GLN A 362 -32.83 -38.88 29.87
CA GLN A 362 -32.40 -38.81 28.48
C GLN A 362 -32.69 -37.44 27.81
N SER A 363 -33.82 -36.78 28.09
CA SER A 363 -34.14 -35.45 27.55
C SER A 363 -33.21 -34.35 28.10
N LYS A 364 -32.84 -34.44 29.39
CA LYS A 364 -31.87 -33.51 30.00
C LYS A 364 -30.45 -33.76 29.51
N GLN A 365 -30.07 -35.03 29.32
CA GLN A 365 -28.79 -35.42 28.74
C GLN A 365 -28.68 -34.95 27.29
N PHE A 366 -29.74 -35.09 26.50
CA PHE A 366 -29.80 -34.61 25.12
C PHE A 366 -29.69 -33.08 25.03
N ILE A 367 -30.41 -32.34 25.88
CA ILE A 367 -30.29 -30.87 25.95
C ILE A 367 -28.86 -30.45 26.36
N LYS A 368 -28.23 -31.16 27.30
CA LYS A 368 -26.83 -30.90 27.69
C LYS A 368 -25.88 -31.17 26.53
N LEU A 369 -26.07 -32.26 25.81
CA LEU A 369 -25.27 -32.63 24.64
C LEU A 369 -25.37 -31.58 23.53
N LEU A 370 -26.56 -31.06 23.24
CA LEU A 370 -26.73 -29.96 22.26
C LEU A 370 -25.98 -28.69 22.69
N LYS A 371 -25.99 -28.35 23.98
CA LYS A 371 -25.21 -27.22 24.49
C LYS A 371 -23.71 -27.44 24.38
N ASP A 372 -23.25 -28.67 24.62
CA ASP A 372 -21.83 -28.99 24.55
C ASP A 372 -21.35 -29.05 23.08
N ILE A 373 -22.20 -29.47 22.14
CA ILE A 373 -21.96 -29.33 20.69
C ILE A 373 -21.83 -27.86 20.31
N HIS A 374 -22.80 -27.02 20.68
CA HIS A 374 -22.75 -25.60 20.35
C HIS A 374 -21.51 -24.92 20.93
N LYS A 375 -21.12 -25.23 22.18
CA LYS A 375 -19.86 -24.73 22.75
C LYS A 375 -18.63 -25.17 21.96
N LYS A 376 -18.61 -26.41 21.44
CA LYS A 376 -17.50 -26.89 20.61
C LYS A 376 -17.49 -26.21 19.24
N GLU A 377 -18.65 -25.95 18.64
CA GLU A 377 -18.79 -25.12 17.43
C GLU A 377 -18.25 -23.71 17.67
N ASP A 378 -18.58 -23.08 18.80
CA ASP A 378 -18.06 -21.76 19.18
C ASP A 378 -16.54 -21.76 19.37
N VAL A 379 -15.98 -22.83 19.93
CA VAL A 379 -14.52 -22.99 20.08
C VAL A 379 -13.86 -23.16 18.71
N ILE A 380 -14.44 -23.95 17.81
CA ILE A 380 -13.92 -24.11 16.44
C ILE A 380 -13.92 -22.76 15.73
N LYS A 381 -15.03 -22.02 15.82
CA LYS A 381 -15.14 -20.68 15.23
C LYS A 381 -14.07 -19.74 15.77
N LYS A 382 -13.87 -19.70 17.09
CA LYS A 382 -12.78 -18.91 17.70
C LYS A 382 -11.41 -19.32 17.16
N CYS A 383 -11.12 -20.62 17.07
CA CYS A 383 -9.85 -21.07 16.51
C CYS A 383 -9.71 -20.66 15.03
N GLU A 384 -10.78 -20.66 14.24
CA GLU A 384 -10.77 -20.21 12.84
C GLU A 384 -10.54 -18.70 12.73
N ASP A 385 -11.19 -17.91 13.57
CA ASP A 385 -11.01 -16.46 13.65
C ASP A 385 -9.56 -16.10 14.03
N GLU A 386 -9.00 -16.75 15.06
CA GLU A 386 -7.59 -16.54 15.48
C GLU A 386 -6.58 -16.99 14.41
N ILE A 387 -6.86 -18.09 13.70
CA ILE A 387 -6.02 -18.51 12.56
C ILE A 387 -6.06 -17.46 11.46
N ALA A 388 -7.23 -16.88 11.16
CA ALA A 388 -7.36 -15.86 10.14
C ALA A 388 -6.62 -14.56 10.51
N VAL A 389 -6.62 -14.17 11.80
CA VAL A 389 -5.81 -13.05 12.31
C VAL A 389 -4.33 -13.33 12.10
N ILE A 390 -3.83 -14.48 12.56
CA ILE A 390 -2.40 -14.83 12.42
C ILE A 390 -1.99 -14.97 10.94
N GLU A 391 -2.87 -15.47 10.07
CA GLU A 391 -2.61 -15.51 8.62
C GLU A 391 -2.50 -14.11 8.01
N ASN A 392 -3.26 -13.15 8.51
CA ASN A 392 -3.12 -11.76 8.12
C ASN A 392 -1.83 -11.13 8.65
N ASP A 393 -1.48 -11.38 9.91
CA ASP A 393 -0.24 -10.87 10.50
C ASP A 393 1.00 -11.45 9.81
N LEU A 394 0.95 -12.73 9.41
CA LEU A 394 1.99 -13.37 8.59
C LEU A 394 2.17 -12.72 7.23
N ARG A 395 1.10 -12.19 6.64
CA ARG A 395 1.12 -11.49 5.36
C ARG A 395 1.72 -10.10 5.51
N GLU A 396 1.38 -9.40 6.58
CA GLU A 396 1.89 -8.06 6.90
C GLU A 396 3.38 -8.11 7.23
N ALA A 397 3.82 -9.11 8.00
CA ALA A 397 5.23 -9.30 8.31
C ALA A 397 6.09 -9.79 7.12
N ASP A 398 5.49 -10.20 6.00
CA ASP A 398 6.22 -10.60 4.79
C ASP A 398 6.64 -9.36 3.97
N CYS A 399 7.61 -8.62 4.50
CA CYS A 399 8.15 -7.40 3.91
C CYS A 399 9.43 -7.52 3.03
N PRO A 400 10.21 -8.63 2.96
CA PRO A 400 11.46 -8.64 2.20
C PRO A 400 11.32 -8.45 0.68
N ARG A 401 10.15 -8.76 0.11
CA ARG A 401 9.89 -8.59 -1.32
C ARG A 401 8.40 -8.47 -1.62
N THR A 402 8.04 -7.49 -2.44
CA THR A 402 6.69 -7.35 -3.01
C THR A 402 6.33 -8.58 -3.85
N ARG A 403 5.19 -9.21 -3.56
CA ARG A 403 4.76 -10.42 -4.27
C ARG A 403 3.84 -10.09 -5.42
N VAL A 404 4.17 -10.63 -6.59
CA VAL A 404 3.27 -10.65 -7.75
C VAL A 404 2.07 -11.55 -7.48
N LEU A 405 0.88 -11.15 -7.93
CA LEU A 405 -0.30 -12.03 -7.98
C LEU A 405 -0.09 -13.17 -8.98
N GLY A 406 0.63 -12.90 -10.07
CA GLY A 406 0.95 -13.90 -11.08
C GLY A 406 1.25 -13.28 -12.44
N LYS A 407 1.27 -14.15 -13.45
CA LYS A 407 1.50 -13.79 -14.85
C LYS A 407 0.38 -14.33 -15.72
N ASP A 408 0.11 -13.66 -16.82
CA ASP A 408 -0.79 -14.19 -17.85
C ASP A 408 -0.02 -15.01 -18.92
N ARG A 409 -0.70 -15.29 -20.03
CA ARG A 409 -0.14 -15.98 -21.21
C ARG A 409 0.86 -15.15 -22.01
N PHE A 410 0.84 -13.83 -21.87
CA PHE A 410 1.76 -12.89 -22.53
C PHE A 410 2.85 -12.40 -21.57
N TRP A 411 3.01 -13.08 -20.44
CA TRP A 411 4.02 -12.78 -19.41
C TRP A 411 3.87 -11.39 -18.77
N ASN A 412 2.71 -10.74 -18.91
CA ASN A 412 2.41 -9.53 -18.15
C ASN A 412 2.29 -9.90 -16.67
N ARG A 413 2.85 -9.07 -15.78
CA ARG A 413 2.89 -9.31 -14.34
C ARG A 413 1.84 -8.47 -13.65
N TYR A 414 1.04 -9.12 -12.81
CA TYR A 414 -0.03 -8.47 -12.06
C TYR A 414 0.43 -8.23 -10.62
N TYR A 415 0.33 -6.99 -10.18
CA TYR A 415 0.69 -6.53 -8.85
C TYR A 415 -0.54 -5.99 -8.14
N TRP A 416 -0.69 -6.39 -6.89
CA TRP A 416 -1.57 -5.75 -5.92
C TRP A 416 -0.71 -5.56 -4.67
N PHE A 417 -0.33 -4.33 -4.38
CA PHE A 417 0.75 -4.06 -3.42
C PHE A 417 0.34 -4.42 -1.99
N GLU A 418 -0.94 -4.29 -1.67
CA GLU A 418 -1.53 -4.71 -0.41
C GLU A 418 -1.59 -6.23 -0.23
N ARG A 419 -1.08 -7.02 -1.18
CA ARG A 419 -0.97 -8.47 -1.06
C ARG A 419 -0.02 -8.88 0.06
N ASN A 420 1.02 -8.10 0.38
CA ASN A 420 1.95 -8.37 1.49
C ASN A 420 2.68 -7.12 1.99
N GLY A 421 3.29 -7.19 3.17
CA GLY A 421 4.15 -6.12 3.70
C GLY A 421 3.43 -4.92 4.33
N MET A 422 2.12 -4.78 4.15
CA MET A 422 1.34 -3.65 4.71
C MET A 422 -0.13 -4.03 4.95
N PRO A 423 -0.86 -3.36 5.85
CA PRO A 423 -2.31 -3.53 5.99
C PRO A 423 -3.09 -3.13 4.72
N TYR A 424 -4.25 -3.74 4.46
CA TYR A 424 -4.98 -3.48 3.21
C TYR A 424 -5.52 -2.05 3.07
N GLY A 425 -5.85 -1.41 4.19
CA GLY A 425 -6.40 -0.05 4.23
C GLY A 425 -5.40 1.03 4.62
N GLY A 426 -4.11 0.70 4.72
CA GLY A 426 -3.13 1.53 5.44
C GLY A 426 -3.18 1.28 6.96
N LEU A 427 -2.33 1.98 7.72
CA LEU A 427 -2.27 1.84 9.17
C LEU A 427 -3.60 2.28 9.81
N PRO A 428 -4.19 1.49 10.74
CA PRO A 428 -5.52 1.78 11.29
C PRO A 428 -5.63 3.09 12.09
N ASP A 429 -4.52 3.57 12.62
CA ASP A 429 -4.35 4.79 13.42
C ASP A 429 -3.77 5.97 12.61
N SER A 430 -3.63 5.78 11.29
CA SER A 430 -3.13 6.80 10.38
C SER A 430 -4.09 7.98 10.22
N SER A 431 -3.53 9.14 9.89
CA SER A 431 -4.26 10.29 9.36
C SER A 431 -5.11 9.93 8.13
N THR A 432 -4.68 8.94 7.34
CA THR A 432 -5.42 8.46 6.15
C THR A 432 -6.31 7.24 6.41
N ALA A 433 -6.44 6.77 7.65
CA ALA A 433 -7.25 5.60 7.99
C ALA A 433 -8.74 5.74 7.55
N SER A 434 -9.24 6.97 7.45
CA SER A 434 -10.60 7.25 6.96
C SER A 434 -10.83 6.89 5.49
N ALA A 435 -9.75 6.74 4.70
CA ALA A 435 -9.82 6.33 3.30
C ALA A 435 -10.20 4.85 3.14
N ASP A 436 -9.82 3.97 4.09
CA ASP A 436 -10.04 2.51 4.04
C ASP A 436 -9.48 1.84 2.76
N TYR A 437 -8.39 2.38 2.20
CA TYR A 437 -7.58 1.78 1.13
C TYR A 437 -6.14 2.34 1.16
N ALA A 438 -5.17 1.60 0.61
CA ALA A 438 -3.80 2.08 0.43
C ALA A 438 -3.53 2.49 -1.04
N ASN A 439 -3.38 1.53 -1.96
CA ASN A 439 -3.26 1.79 -3.41
C ASN A 439 -4.60 1.63 -4.11
N GLY A 440 -5.33 0.54 -3.80
CA GLY A 440 -6.68 0.27 -4.31
C GLY A 440 -6.74 -0.10 -5.80
N LEU A 441 -5.61 -0.46 -6.43
CA LEU A 441 -5.52 -0.79 -7.86
C LEU A 441 -4.78 -2.11 -8.08
N ILE A 442 -5.10 -2.81 -9.19
CA ILE A 442 -4.23 -3.86 -9.72
C ILE A 442 -3.37 -3.24 -10.82
N TRP A 443 -2.06 -3.35 -10.68
CA TRP A 443 -1.09 -2.87 -11.67
C TRP A 443 -0.63 -4.01 -12.58
N VAL A 444 -0.47 -3.71 -13.86
CA VAL A 444 -0.08 -4.66 -14.90
C VAL A 444 1.22 -4.19 -15.53
N GLN A 445 2.32 -4.87 -15.24
CA GLN A 445 3.62 -4.58 -15.85
C GLN A 445 3.81 -5.44 -17.10
N GLY A 446 4.36 -4.87 -18.17
CA GLY A 446 4.75 -5.64 -19.35
C GLY A 446 5.85 -6.67 -19.07
N PRO A 447 6.10 -7.59 -20.02
CA PRO A 447 7.10 -8.64 -19.89
C PRO A 447 8.52 -8.07 -19.86
N ASP A 448 9.42 -8.77 -19.18
CA ASP A 448 10.85 -8.48 -19.22
C ASP A 448 11.44 -8.81 -20.60
N GLU A 449 12.60 -8.25 -20.94
CA GLU A 449 13.23 -8.41 -22.26
C GLU A 449 13.48 -9.87 -22.61
N LEU A 450 14.02 -10.65 -21.68
CA LEU A 450 14.25 -12.08 -21.84
C LEU A 450 12.94 -12.87 -22.02
N GLU A 451 11.87 -12.45 -21.36
CA GLU A 451 10.55 -13.11 -21.46
C GLU A 451 9.88 -12.78 -22.80
N ARG A 452 10.03 -11.53 -23.26
CA ARG A 452 9.55 -11.07 -24.55
C ARG A 452 10.23 -11.82 -25.68
N GLU A 453 11.56 -11.81 -25.75
CA GLU A 453 12.31 -12.52 -26.80
C GLU A 453 12.10 -14.05 -26.74
N GLY A 454 11.98 -14.59 -25.53
CA GLY A 454 11.86 -16.04 -25.33
C GLY A 454 10.47 -16.62 -25.60
N TYR A 455 9.40 -15.83 -25.48
CA TYR A 455 8.02 -16.35 -25.53
C TYR A 455 7.05 -15.58 -26.42
N ILE A 456 7.36 -14.34 -26.79
CA ILE A 456 6.48 -13.48 -27.58
C ILE A 456 7.11 -13.25 -28.96
N ASP A 457 8.29 -12.63 -28.97
CA ASP A 457 9.06 -12.28 -30.16
C ASP A 457 9.99 -13.43 -30.57
N LEU A 458 9.40 -14.63 -30.66
CA LEU A 458 10.11 -15.85 -30.99
C LEU A 458 10.83 -15.74 -32.36
N PRO A 459 11.94 -16.47 -32.58
CA PRO A 459 12.53 -16.64 -33.90
C PRO A 459 11.52 -17.15 -34.94
N ALA A 460 11.72 -16.75 -36.20
CA ALA A 460 10.78 -17.03 -37.31
C ALA A 460 10.36 -18.51 -37.41
N ASP A 461 11.31 -19.43 -37.26
CA ASP A 461 11.05 -20.87 -37.34
C ASP A 461 10.03 -21.33 -36.28
N LEU A 462 10.15 -20.83 -35.04
CA LEU A 462 9.22 -21.17 -33.94
C LEU A 462 7.88 -20.45 -34.09
N GLN A 463 7.86 -19.24 -34.65
CA GLN A 463 6.61 -18.56 -34.99
C GLN A 463 5.84 -19.30 -36.07
N ASP A 464 6.52 -19.84 -37.09
CA ASP A 464 5.90 -20.63 -38.15
C ASP A 464 5.32 -21.95 -37.62
N GLU A 465 6.01 -22.62 -36.68
CA GLU A 465 5.45 -23.78 -35.98
C GLU A 465 4.19 -23.44 -35.18
N TYR A 466 4.21 -22.30 -34.47
CA TYR A 466 3.04 -21.84 -33.72
C TYR A 466 1.89 -21.49 -34.66
N LYS A 467 2.18 -20.77 -35.75
CA LYS A 467 1.21 -20.40 -36.79
C LYS A 467 0.60 -21.63 -37.46
N ALA A 468 1.37 -22.68 -37.69
CA ALA A 468 0.86 -23.94 -38.23
C ALA A 468 -0.14 -24.64 -37.27
N LYS A 469 0.01 -24.46 -35.96
CA LYS A 469 -0.89 -25.05 -34.94
C LYS A 469 -2.11 -24.19 -34.64
N PHE A 470 -1.95 -22.86 -34.64
CA PHE A 470 -2.94 -21.91 -34.11
C PHE A 470 -3.47 -20.90 -35.15
N ASN A 471 -3.00 -20.95 -36.40
CA ASN A 471 -3.37 -20.04 -37.50
C ASN A 471 -3.07 -18.54 -37.27
N MET A 472 -2.26 -18.20 -36.28
CA MET A 472 -1.80 -16.84 -35.98
C MET A 472 -0.45 -16.91 -35.24
N THR A 473 0.33 -15.83 -35.25
CA THR A 473 1.56 -15.74 -34.44
C THR A 473 1.26 -15.30 -32.99
N VAL A 474 2.21 -15.45 -32.07
CA VAL A 474 2.05 -15.00 -30.68
C VAL A 474 1.86 -13.47 -30.59
N PRO A 475 2.65 -12.63 -31.32
CA PRO A 475 2.42 -11.19 -31.33
C PRO A 475 1.06 -10.78 -31.94
N GLU A 476 0.63 -11.45 -33.02
CA GLU A 476 -0.70 -11.22 -33.62
C GLU A 476 -1.82 -11.54 -32.63
N ARG A 477 -1.68 -12.63 -31.88
CA ARG A 477 -2.61 -13.03 -30.84
C ARG A 477 -2.67 -12.00 -29.70
N LYS A 478 -1.50 -11.53 -29.23
CA LYS A 478 -1.41 -10.49 -28.19
C LYS A 478 -2.13 -9.21 -28.63
N ALA A 479 -1.85 -8.73 -29.85
CA ALA A 479 -2.50 -7.55 -30.41
C ALA A 479 -4.03 -7.71 -30.55
N MET A 480 -4.51 -8.92 -30.88
CA MET A 480 -5.94 -9.21 -30.99
C MET A 480 -6.65 -9.28 -29.62
N GLU A 481 -6.03 -9.90 -28.61
CA GLU A 481 -6.63 -10.09 -27.29
C GLU A 481 -6.55 -8.83 -26.42
N GLU A 482 -5.41 -8.12 -26.40
CA GLU A 482 -5.17 -6.95 -25.55
C GLU A 482 -5.57 -5.62 -26.23
N ALA A 483 -5.73 -5.62 -27.55
CA ALA A 483 -6.10 -4.47 -28.37
C ALA A 483 -5.30 -3.21 -27.98
N ASN A 484 -6.00 -2.10 -27.66
CA ASN A 484 -5.41 -0.80 -27.35
C ASN A 484 -4.81 -0.70 -25.93
N THR A 485 -4.88 -1.76 -25.13
CA THR A 485 -4.39 -1.77 -23.73
C THR A 485 -3.09 -2.57 -23.56
N SER A 486 -2.44 -2.90 -24.67
CA SER A 486 -1.24 -3.73 -24.68
C SER A 486 -0.04 -3.05 -24.01
N VAL A 487 0.66 -3.78 -23.14
CA VAL A 487 1.98 -3.41 -22.60
C VAL A 487 3.06 -4.33 -23.19
N PHE A 488 4.19 -3.75 -23.60
CA PHE A 488 5.19 -4.41 -24.44
C PHE A 488 6.54 -4.68 -23.76
N ASN A 489 6.85 -3.97 -22.68
CA ASN A 489 8.12 -4.12 -21.97
C ASN A 489 7.97 -3.82 -20.47
N ALA A 490 8.99 -4.14 -19.69
CA ALA A 490 9.00 -3.99 -18.23
C ALA A 490 8.86 -2.53 -17.73
N HIS A 491 9.09 -1.53 -18.59
CA HIS A 491 8.93 -0.11 -18.26
C HIS A 491 7.52 0.40 -18.55
N GLN A 492 6.65 -0.43 -19.13
CA GLN A 492 5.27 -0.08 -19.43
C GLN A 492 4.32 -0.70 -18.41
N TRP A 493 3.41 0.13 -17.92
CA TRP A 493 2.46 -0.20 -16.87
C TRP A 493 1.03 0.14 -17.30
N GLY A 494 0.13 -0.79 -17.03
CA GLY A 494 -1.32 -0.60 -17.06
C GLY A 494 -1.90 -0.77 -15.66
N TYR A 495 -3.20 -0.53 -15.51
CA TYR A 495 -3.88 -0.71 -14.24
C TYR A 495 -5.35 -1.11 -14.45
N ILE A 496 -5.94 -1.72 -13.43
CA ILE A 496 -7.36 -2.03 -13.32
C ILE A 496 -7.89 -1.35 -12.07
N SER A 497 -8.97 -0.58 -12.21
CA SER A 497 -9.55 0.23 -11.13
C SER A 497 -10.97 -0.14 -10.72
N GLU A 498 -11.73 -0.85 -11.56
CA GLU A 498 -13.13 -1.19 -11.28
C GLU A 498 -13.26 -2.68 -10.92
N PRO A 499 -14.08 -3.04 -9.91
CA PRO A 499 -14.32 -4.42 -9.54
C PRO A 499 -14.85 -5.29 -10.69
N GLU A 500 -15.66 -4.74 -11.59
CA GLU A 500 -16.22 -5.46 -12.73
C GLU A 500 -15.12 -5.93 -13.70
N HIS A 501 -14.10 -5.10 -13.92
CA HIS A 501 -12.96 -5.45 -14.77
C HIS A 501 -12.08 -6.55 -14.14
N VAL A 502 -12.06 -6.67 -12.80
CA VAL A 502 -11.40 -7.80 -12.13
C VAL A 502 -12.14 -9.11 -12.44
N ASP A 503 -13.47 -9.07 -12.47
CA ASP A 503 -14.28 -10.23 -12.86
C ASP A 503 -14.11 -10.61 -14.33
N GLU A 504 -13.98 -9.61 -15.21
CA GLU A 504 -13.65 -9.84 -16.62
C GLU A 504 -12.26 -10.45 -16.79
N LEU A 505 -11.26 -9.96 -16.04
CA LEU A 505 -9.92 -10.55 -16.03
C LEU A 505 -9.96 -12.02 -15.59
N ILE A 506 -10.66 -12.33 -14.49
CA ILE A 506 -10.80 -13.72 -14.02
C ILE A 506 -11.47 -14.60 -15.08
N LYS A 507 -12.45 -14.09 -15.83
CA LYS A 507 -13.11 -14.83 -16.93
C LYS A 507 -12.19 -15.00 -18.14
N TRP A 508 -11.37 -14.00 -18.45
CA TRP A 508 -10.42 -14.01 -19.56
C TRP A 508 -9.27 -15.00 -19.36
N LEU A 509 -8.85 -15.24 -18.12
CA LEU A 509 -7.77 -16.18 -17.80
C LEU A 509 -8.15 -17.65 -18.08
N ASP A 510 -7.34 -18.35 -18.88
CA ASP A 510 -7.55 -19.75 -19.25
C ASP A 510 -7.16 -20.67 -18.08
N PRO A 511 -8.09 -21.46 -17.51
CA PRO A 511 -7.79 -22.37 -16.40
C PRO A 511 -6.83 -23.51 -16.77
N ARG A 512 -6.55 -23.73 -18.07
CA ARG A 512 -5.59 -24.73 -18.56
C ARG A 512 -4.16 -24.17 -18.65
N GLY A 513 -3.98 -22.85 -18.65
CA GLY A 513 -2.68 -22.20 -18.73
C GLY A 513 -1.89 -22.33 -17.42
N PHE A 514 -0.59 -22.65 -17.50
CA PHE A 514 0.23 -22.84 -16.30
C PHE A 514 0.39 -21.54 -15.47
N ASN A 515 0.66 -20.42 -16.14
CA ASN A 515 0.80 -19.10 -15.50
C ASN A 515 -0.56 -18.59 -15.03
N GLU A 516 -1.55 -18.65 -15.93
CA GLU A 516 -2.90 -18.14 -15.72
C GLU A 516 -3.64 -18.86 -14.60
N LEU A 517 -3.46 -20.17 -14.44
CA LEU A 517 -4.06 -20.93 -13.35
C LEU A 517 -3.57 -20.44 -11.98
N LYS A 518 -2.30 -20.05 -11.87
CA LYS A 518 -1.75 -19.49 -10.62
C LYS A 518 -2.34 -18.11 -10.34
N LEU A 519 -2.31 -17.23 -11.34
CA LEU A 519 -2.88 -15.88 -11.24
C LEU A 519 -4.37 -15.93 -10.89
N ARG A 520 -5.15 -16.77 -11.56
CA ARG A 520 -6.58 -16.95 -11.31
C ARG A 520 -6.87 -17.40 -9.88
N LYS A 521 -6.07 -18.32 -9.32
CA LYS A 521 -6.23 -18.77 -7.93
C LYS A 521 -6.01 -17.64 -6.93
N GLU A 522 -4.96 -16.83 -7.14
CA GLU A 522 -4.68 -15.68 -6.28
C GLU A 522 -5.78 -14.61 -6.41
N LEU A 523 -6.21 -14.28 -7.63
CA LEU A 523 -7.30 -13.33 -7.86
C LEU A 523 -8.60 -13.77 -7.19
N LEU A 524 -8.95 -15.07 -7.26
CA LEU A 524 -10.14 -15.60 -6.58
C LEU A 524 -10.00 -15.56 -5.05
N ALA A 525 -8.81 -15.77 -4.51
CA ALA A 525 -8.56 -15.73 -3.06
C ALA A 525 -8.70 -14.31 -2.48
N PHE A 526 -8.31 -13.29 -3.26
CA PHE A 526 -8.31 -11.89 -2.83
C PHE A 526 -9.43 -11.04 -3.44
N LYS A 527 -10.29 -11.62 -4.28
CA LYS A 527 -11.33 -10.90 -5.03
C LYS A 527 -12.14 -9.94 -4.17
N ASP A 528 -12.72 -10.43 -3.07
CA ASP A 528 -13.62 -9.64 -2.23
C ASP A 528 -12.87 -8.48 -1.53
N LYS A 529 -11.60 -8.69 -1.18
CA LYS A 529 -10.75 -7.65 -0.58
C LYS A 529 -10.37 -6.60 -1.61
N ILE A 530 -9.93 -7.01 -2.80
CA ILE A 530 -9.60 -6.10 -3.90
C ILE A 530 -10.81 -5.24 -4.26
N ALA A 531 -11.99 -5.86 -4.41
CA ALA A 531 -13.23 -5.16 -4.74
C ALA A 531 -13.60 -4.13 -3.66
N LYS A 532 -13.53 -4.51 -2.37
CA LYS A 532 -13.78 -3.59 -1.24
C LYS A 532 -12.88 -2.34 -1.33
N HIS A 533 -11.58 -2.51 -1.55
CA HIS A 533 -10.65 -1.37 -1.56
C HIS A 533 -10.73 -0.53 -2.85
N MET A 534 -11.09 -1.13 -3.99
CA MET A 534 -11.44 -0.38 -5.20
C MET A 534 -12.68 0.51 -4.98
N GLU A 535 -13.70 0.00 -4.30
CA GLU A 535 -14.90 0.76 -3.93
C GLU A 535 -14.58 1.87 -2.93
N SER A 536 -13.81 1.58 -1.87
CA SER A 536 -13.36 2.59 -0.90
C SER A 536 -12.59 3.72 -1.58
N ARG A 537 -11.67 3.39 -2.50
CA ARG A 537 -10.96 4.39 -3.31
C ARG A 537 -11.90 5.25 -4.13
N LYS A 538 -12.88 4.65 -4.80
CA LYS A 538 -13.88 5.40 -5.59
C LYS A 538 -14.70 6.36 -4.73
N VAL A 539 -15.10 5.93 -3.54
CA VAL A 539 -15.82 6.78 -2.57
C VAL A 539 -14.93 7.93 -2.11
N TYR A 540 -13.67 7.65 -1.74
CA TYR A 540 -12.73 8.65 -1.26
C TYR A 540 -12.48 9.76 -2.30
N LEU A 541 -12.19 9.40 -3.55
CA LEU A 541 -11.98 10.37 -4.64
C LEU A 541 -13.26 11.15 -4.98
N SER A 542 -14.43 10.51 -4.93
CA SER A 542 -15.70 11.21 -5.23
C SER A 542 -16.09 12.26 -4.19
N ASN A 543 -15.68 12.09 -2.94
CA ASN A 543 -15.98 13.03 -1.86
C ASN A 543 -15.27 14.37 -2.07
N GLU A 544 -14.08 14.36 -2.65
CA GLU A 544 -13.32 15.56 -3.02
C GLU A 544 -14.02 16.33 -4.14
N GLU A 545 -14.40 15.65 -5.24
CA GLU A 545 -15.12 16.32 -6.33
C GLU A 545 -16.40 17.01 -5.84
N GLU A 546 -17.12 16.38 -4.91
CA GLU A 546 -18.32 16.96 -4.30
C GLU A 546 -18.01 18.12 -3.34
N ALA A 547 -16.87 18.08 -2.64
CA ALA A 547 -16.40 19.18 -1.81
C ALA A 547 -16.01 20.39 -2.67
N ASP A 548 -15.24 20.17 -3.74
CA ASP A 548 -14.83 21.20 -4.70
C ASP A 548 -16.02 21.81 -5.42
N LYS A 549 -16.99 21.01 -5.88
CA LYS A 549 -18.24 21.50 -6.49
C LYS A 549 -19.05 22.34 -5.50
N LYS A 550 -19.06 22.00 -4.20
CA LYS A 550 -19.73 22.79 -3.15
C LYS A 550 -19.00 24.11 -2.91
N GLU A 551 -17.68 24.10 -2.83
CA GLU A 551 -16.89 25.32 -2.69
C GLU A 551 -17.04 26.24 -3.91
N GLU A 552 -17.01 25.70 -5.13
CA GLU A 552 -17.19 26.47 -6.35
C GLU A 552 -18.59 27.10 -6.42
N ASN A 553 -19.63 26.35 -6.03
CA ASN A 553 -20.98 26.88 -5.94
C ASN A 553 -21.14 27.98 -4.87
N GLN A 554 -20.47 27.85 -3.72
CA GLN A 554 -20.43 28.91 -2.70
C GLN A 554 -19.69 30.16 -3.20
N LYS A 555 -18.60 29.98 -3.96
CA LYS A 555 -17.85 31.08 -4.62
C LYS A 555 -18.73 31.81 -5.65
N ARG A 556 -19.52 31.09 -6.45
CA ARG A 556 -20.49 31.69 -7.41
C ARG A 556 -21.62 32.47 -6.75
N MET A 557 -22.02 32.12 -5.53
CA MET A 557 -23.06 32.84 -4.77
C MET A 557 -22.53 34.08 -4.01
N SER A 558 -21.22 34.25 -3.87
CA SER A 558 -20.61 35.36 -3.10
C SER A 558 -20.11 36.49 -4.02
N THR A 559 -21.03 37.29 -4.55
CA THR A 559 -20.72 38.49 -5.35
C THR A 559 -20.42 39.72 -4.47
N ARG A 560 -19.45 39.64 -3.56
CA ARG A 560 -18.92 40.83 -2.88
C ARG A 560 -17.42 40.97 -3.14
N ILE A 561 -17.11 42.04 -3.89
CA ILE A 561 -15.77 42.53 -4.22
C ILE A 561 -14.95 42.61 -2.93
N ARG A 562 -14.00 41.69 -2.80
CA ARG A 562 -12.88 41.76 -1.87
C ARG A 562 -11.70 41.22 -2.67
N ASP A 563 -10.65 42.02 -2.82
CA ASP A 563 -9.40 41.60 -3.48
C ASP A 563 -8.92 40.31 -2.81
N LYS A 564 -9.16 39.18 -3.47
CA LYS A 564 -8.75 37.87 -2.99
C LYS A 564 -7.40 37.57 -3.62
N THR A 565 -6.38 37.52 -2.77
CA THR A 565 -5.22 36.63 -2.95
C THR A 565 -5.74 35.29 -3.49
N PRO A 566 -5.12 34.67 -4.51
CA PRO A 566 -5.59 33.38 -5.01
C PRO A 566 -5.71 32.40 -3.84
N GLU A 567 -6.95 31.99 -3.52
CA GLU A 567 -7.21 31.00 -2.47
C GLU A 567 -6.61 29.69 -2.93
N THR A 568 -5.76 29.10 -2.08
CA THR A 568 -5.09 27.82 -2.34
C THR A 568 -6.14 26.75 -2.57
N PRO A 569 -6.02 25.92 -3.62
CA PRO A 569 -6.93 24.80 -3.83
C PRO A 569 -6.88 23.84 -2.63
N ASN A 570 -8.01 23.21 -2.31
CA ASN A 570 -8.14 22.31 -1.17
C ASN A 570 -7.72 20.90 -1.57
N TYR A 571 -6.40 20.66 -1.64
CA TYR A 571 -5.83 19.35 -1.97
C TYR A 571 -5.90 18.37 -0.80
N ARG A 572 -6.24 17.09 -1.04
CA ARG A 572 -6.26 16.02 -0.03
C ARG A 572 -4.89 15.83 0.63
N SER A 573 -3.82 15.94 -0.14
CA SER A 573 -2.45 15.81 0.38
C SER A 573 -2.09 16.85 1.45
N LEU A 574 -2.84 17.95 1.57
CA LEU A 574 -2.66 18.95 2.64
C LEU A 574 -3.29 18.52 3.97
N GLN A 575 -4.16 17.52 3.97
CA GLN A 575 -4.83 17.00 5.17
C GLN A 575 -3.99 15.91 5.86
N TRP A 576 -2.98 15.38 5.16
CA TRP A 576 -2.08 14.38 5.73
C TRP A 576 -1.17 15.01 6.79
N GLU A 577 -1.10 14.36 7.94
CA GLU A 577 -0.18 14.73 9.03
C GLU A 577 0.59 13.49 9.48
N ASN A 578 1.89 13.64 9.70
CA ASN A 578 2.74 12.55 10.21
C ASN A 578 2.51 12.31 11.71
N THR A 579 1.39 11.66 12.05
CA THR A 579 1.03 11.33 13.44
C THR A 579 2.06 10.40 14.07
N THR A 580 2.60 9.44 13.32
CA THR A 580 3.64 8.50 13.79
C THR A 580 4.89 9.22 14.29
N ALA A 581 5.41 10.20 13.54
CA ALA A 581 6.55 11.00 14.00
C ALA A 581 6.22 11.84 15.23
N LEU A 582 5.02 12.43 15.29
CA LEU A 582 4.58 13.20 16.46
C LEU A 582 4.45 12.34 17.71
N GLU A 583 4.01 11.09 17.59
CA GLU A 583 3.84 10.18 18.72
C GLU A 583 5.17 9.56 19.18
N GLU A 584 6.01 9.12 18.24
CA GLU A 584 7.26 8.43 18.55
C GLU A 584 8.44 9.38 18.80
N LEU A 585 8.57 10.44 18.00
CA LEU A 585 9.66 11.42 18.10
C LEU A 585 9.26 12.66 18.91
N GLY A 586 7.97 12.98 18.98
CA GLY A 586 7.45 14.19 19.62
C GLY A 586 7.53 15.45 18.75
N HIS A 587 7.94 15.32 17.49
CA HIS A 587 8.07 16.39 16.50
C HIS A 587 8.10 15.82 15.07
N LEU A 588 7.90 16.68 14.06
CA LEU A 588 8.00 16.29 12.65
C LEU A 588 9.45 16.06 12.22
N HIS A 589 9.66 15.28 11.14
CA HIS A 589 10.99 15.05 10.61
C HIS A 589 11.68 16.30 10.09
N SER A 590 10.92 17.19 9.43
CA SER A 590 11.35 18.48 8.91
C SER A 590 11.74 19.47 10.00
N ASP A 591 11.19 19.30 11.19
CA ASP A 591 11.42 20.19 12.33
C ASP A 591 12.70 19.81 13.09
N PRO A 592 13.44 20.81 13.62
CA PRO A 592 14.59 20.54 14.45
C PRO A 592 14.17 19.80 15.73
N PRO A 593 15.02 18.88 16.24
CA PRO A 593 14.68 18.12 17.44
C PRO A 593 14.43 19.07 18.63
N PRO A 594 13.39 18.82 19.45
CA PRO A 594 13.07 19.67 20.57
C PRO A 594 14.25 19.68 21.56
N PRO A 595 14.54 20.83 22.21
CA PRO A 595 15.63 20.92 23.16
C PRO A 595 15.44 19.88 24.27
N PRO A 596 16.52 19.22 24.73
CA PRO A 596 16.43 18.12 25.67
C PRO A 596 15.66 18.57 26.92
N ARG A 597 14.47 18.02 27.13
CA ARG A 597 13.65 18.35 28.30
C ARG A 597 14.44 17.94 29.54
N SER A 598 14.76 18.92 30.39
CA SER A 598 15.33 18.65 31.71
C SER A 598 14.44 17.62 32.42
N ARG A 599 15.04 16.50 32.81
CA ARG A 599 14.39 15.31 33.34
C ARG A 599 13.68 15.64 34.66
N LYS A 600 12.47 16.21 34.60
CA LYS A 600 11.61 16.34 35.78
C LYS A 600 11.17 14.92 36.15
N GLN A 601 11.64 14.44 37.29
CA GLN A 601 11.19 13.20 37.92
C GLN A 601 9.66 13.21 38.04
N THR A 602 8.98 12.51 37.14
CA THR A 602 7.55 12.26 37.28
C THR A 602 7.39 11.25 38.40
N ARG A 603 7.04 11.73 39.60
CA ARG A 603 6.55 10.89 40.69
C ARG A 603 5.37 10.09 40.17
N LYS A 604 5.54 8.77 40.15
CA LYS A 604 4.55 7.71 40.00
C LYS A 604 3.26 8.11 40.75
N ARG A 605 2.18 8.43 40.02
CA ARG A 605 0.82 8.48 40.57
C ARG A 605 0.16 7.16 40.24
N GLU A 606 0.09 6.30 41.24
CA GLU A 606 -0.75 5.09 41.21
C GLU A 606 -2.21 5.51 41.01
N ALA A 607 -2.86 4.85 40.06
CA ALA A 607 -4.29 4.95 39.82
C ALA A 607 -5.04 4.17 40.93
N THR A 608 -5.53 4.88 41.94
CA THR A 608 -6.61 4.37 42.79
C THR A 608 -7.94 4.80 42.19
N ASN A 609 -8.73 3.81 41.79
CA ASN A 609 -10.15 3.91 41.48
C ASN A 609 -10.90 4.69 42.57
N ASP A 610 -11.62 5.74 42.18
CA ASP A 610 -12.89 6.07 42.83
C ASP A 610 -13.79 6.85 41.88
N ALA A 611 -14.96 6.27 41.60
CA ALA A 611 -15.99 6.83 40.74
C ALA A 611 -16.73 7.99 41.44
N PRO A 612 -17.09 9.09 40.75
CA PRO A 612 -17.84 10.16 41.38
C PRO A 612 -19.35 9.88 41.36
N ALA A 613 -19.98 9.81 42.54
CA ALA A 613 -21.42 9.88 42.74
C ALA A 613 -21.88 11.36 42.93
N PRO A 614 -23.16 11.69 42.67
CA PRO A 614 -23.57 12.99 42.16
C PRO A 614 -23.80 14.07 43.23
N ALA A 615 -23.54 15.33 42.85
CA ALA A 615 -23.67 16.52 43.70
C ALA A 615 -25.13 16.86 44.02
N ALA A 616 -25.45 16.90 45.31
CA ALA A 616 -26.69 17.41 45.86
C ALA A 616 -26.65 18.95 45.97
N LYS A 617 -27.79 19.56 45.63
CA LYS A 617 -28.10 21.00 45.69
C LYS A 617 -27.97 21.56 47.11
N SER A 618 -27.33 22.71 47.27
CA SER A 618 -27.60 23.62 48.39
C SER A 618 -27.96 25.01 47.89
N ARG A 619 -29.13 25.48 48.33
CA ARG A 619 -29.82 26.71 47.97
C ARG A 619 -29.66 27.70 49.13
N LYS A 620 -29.56 28.99 48.80
CA LYS A 620 -29.66 30.19 49.67
C LYS A 620 -28.40 30.44 50.53
N ARG A 621 -27.92 31.68 50.64
CA ARG A 621 -28.67 32.94 50.75
C ARG A 621 -27.88 34.11 50.17
#